data_AF-A0A7Y5L2L7-F1
#
_entry.id   AF-A0A7Y5L2L7-F1
#
_cell.length_a   1.000
_cell.length_b   1.000
_cell.length_c   1.000
_cell.angle_alpha   90.00
_cell.angle_beta   90.00
_cell.angle_gamma   90.00
#
_symmetry.space_group_name_H-M   'P 1'
#
loop_
_entity.id
_entity.type
_entity.pdbx_description
1 polymer ?
#
loop_
_entity_poly.entity_id
_entity_poly.type
_entity_poly.pdbx_seq_one_letter_code
_entity_poly.pdbx_strand_id
1 'polypeptide(L)' 'MKDLGFDETTPFLMIGDDIESDIAGAEACGGKGILVFTGKTNKEHLSSESLARLTHYAENLHDVIQILNRYYQ' A
#
# COMPACT_ATOMS: atom_id res chain seq x y z
N MET A 1 -15.11 -1.07 5.58
CA MET A 1 -15.63 -0.87 4.20
C MET A 1 -17.13 -0.63 4.18
N LYS A 2 -17.94 -1.44 4.90
CA LYS A 2 -19.38 -1.25 5.03
C LYS A 2 -19.81 0.17 5.45
N ASP A 3 -19.10 0.76 6.42
CA ASP A 3 -19.38 2.13 6.88
C ASP A 3 -19.08 3.21 5.83
N LEU A 4 -18.24 2.88 4.83
CA LEU A 4 -17.96 3.73 3.67
C LEU A 4 -18.93 3.46 2.51
N GLY A 5 -19.93 2.58 2.71
CA GLY A 5 -20.92 2.22 1.68
C GLY A 5 -20.47 1.17 0.67
N PHE A 6 -19.32 0.53 0.90
CA PHE A 6 -18.78 -0.51 0.03
C PHE A 6 -18.99 -1.91 0.62
N ASP A 7 -19.20 -2.89 -0.25
CA ASP A 7 -19.24 -4.30 0.13
C ASP A 7 -17.82 -4.90 0.27
N GLU A 8 -17.75 -6.14 0.76
CA GLU A 8 -16.48 -6.86 0.99
C GLU A 8 -15.78 -7.28 -0.31
N THR A 9 -16.48 -7.23 -1.45
CA THR A 9 -15.92 -7.60 -2.76
C THR A 9 -15.39 -6.39 -3.53
N THR A 10 -15.64 -5.19 -3.03
CA THR A 10 -15.23 -3.96 -3.66
C THR A 10 -13.70 -3.87 -3.65
N PRO A 11 -13.05 -3.75 -4.83
CA PRO A 11 -11.60 -3.58 -4.88
C PRO A 11 -11.18 -2.31 -4.16
N PHE A 12 -10.13 -2.40 -3.35
CA PHE A 12 -9.58 -1.26 -2.64
C PHE A 12 -8.05 -1.26 -2.65
N LEU A 13 -7.50 -0.07 -2.41
CA LEU A 13 -6.09 0.17 -2.21
C LEU A 13 -5.86 0.58 -0.76
N MET A 14 -4.91 -0.05 -0.08
CA MET A 14 -4.42 0.36 1.23
C MET A 14 -3.13 1.15 1.04
N ILE A 15 -3.04 2.32 1.66
CA ILE A 15 -1.84 3.14 1.70
C ILE A 15 -1.41 3.22 3.16
N GLY A 16 -0.20 2.76 3.46
CA GLY A 16 0.26 2.63 4.84
C GLY A 16 1.77 2.61 4.95
N ASP A 17 2.27 2.73 6.18
CA ASP A 17 3.70 2.78 6.51
C ASP A 17 4.20 1.50 7.18
N ASP A 18 3.34 0.49 7.33
CA ASP A 18 3.64 -0.77 8.01
C ASP A 18 3.40 -1.98 7.09
N ILE A 19 4.44 -2.79 6.87
CA ILE A 19 4.35 -3.95 5.96
C ILE A 19 3.37 -5.02 6.49
N GLU A 20 3.35 -5.29 7.79
CA GLU A 20 2.55 -6.39 8.33
C GLU A 20 1.08 -6.01 8.47
N SER A 21 0.81 -4.88 9.11
CA SER A 21 -0.56 -4.48 9.43
C SER A 21 -1.28 -3.81 8.26
N ASP A 22 -0.60 -2.98 7.46
CA ASP A 22 -1.24 -2.29 6.34
C ASP A 22 -1.17 -3.13 5.06
N ILE A 23 0.03 -3.54 4.65
CA ILE A 23 0.23 -4.17 3.34
C ILE A 23 -0.24 -5.62 3.35
N ALA A 24 0.34 -6.47 4.19
CA ALA A 24 -0.05 -7.87 4.27
C ALA A 24 -1.50 -8.03 4.75
N GLY A 25 -1.95 -7.18 5.67
CA GLY A 25 -3.35 -7.11 6.10
C GLY A 25 -4.31 -6.81 4.93
N ALA A 26 -4.01 -5.81 4.11
CA ALA A 26 -4.84 -5.48 2.95
C ALA A 26 -4.86 -6.60 1.90
N GLU A 27 -3.71 -7.21 1.61
CA GLU A 27 -3.61 -8.33 0.67
C GLU A 27 -4.39 -9.56 1.16
N ALA A 28 -4.34 -9.86 2.46
CA ALA A 28 -5.14 -10.92 3.07
C ALA A 28 -6.65 -10.68 2.95
N CYS A 29 -7.07 -9.41 2.85
CA CYS A 29 -8.45 -9.01 2.62
C CYS A 29 -8.81 -8.82 1.13
N GLY A 30 -7.93 -9.20 0.19
CA GLY A 30 -8.19 -9.08 -1.26
C GLY A 30 -7.97 -7.69 -1.84
N GLY A 31 -7.45 -6.74 -1.05
CA GLY A 31 -6.99 -5.43 -1.52
C GLY A 31 -5.56 -5.48 -2.05
N LYS A 32 -5.05 -4.32 -2.49
CA LYS A 32 -3.62 -4.15 -2.80
C LYS A 32 -3.01 -3.07 -1.91
N GLY A 33 -1.74 -3.23 -1.55
CA GLY A 33 -1.01 -2.26 -0.73
C GLY A 33 -0.08 -1.34 -1.52
N ILE A 34 0.05 -0.09 -1.05
CA ILE A 34 1.11 0.86 -1.40
C ILE A 34 1.83 1.24 -0.11
N LEU A 35 3.09 0.82 0.03
CA LEU A 35 3.90 1.15 1.19
C LEU A 35 4.48 2.56 1.07
N VAL A 36 4.45 3.35 2.14
CA VAL A 36 4.99 4.72 2.16
C VAL A 36 6.05 4.85 3.25
N PHE A 37 7.26 5.27 2.87
CA PHE A 37 8.44 5.32 3.77
C PHE A 37 8.51 6.56 4.66
N THR A 38 7.37 7.04 5.18
CA THR A 38 7.33 8.23 6.06
C THR A 38 7.25 7.91 7.55
N GLY A 39 7.05 6.64 7.92
CA GLY A 39 6.75 6.23 9.29
C GLY A 39 7.56 5.03 9.77
N LYS A 40 6.87 3.99 10.25
CA LYS A 40 7.48 2.81 10.91
C LYS A 40 8.44 2.05 10.02
N THR A 41 8.06 1.83 8.76
CA THR A 41 8.92 1.10 7.83
C THR A 41 9.99 2.03 7.27
N ASN A 42 11.23 1.78 7.65
CA ASN A 42 12.39 2.42 7.05
C ASN A 42 12.91 1.59 5.87
N LYS A 43 12.92 2.19 4.68
CA LYS A 43 13.43 1.58 3.44
C LYS A 43 14.85 1.03 3.59
N GLU A 44 15.72 1.70 4.34
CA GLU A 44 17.12 1.30 4.54
C GLU A 44 17.27 -0.02 5.31
N HIS A 45 16.25 -0.40 6.09
CA HIS A 45 16.23 -1.65 6.83
C HIS A 45 15.61 -2.82 6.03
N LEU A 46 15.10 -2.55 4.82
CA LEU A 46 14.54 -3.59 3.96
C LEU A 46 15.62 -4.22 3.09
N SER A 47 15.61 -5.55 3.04
CA SER A 47 16.42 -6.26 2.05
C SER A 47 15.91 -5.99 0.64
N SER A 48 16.79 -6.10 -0.36
CA SER A 48 16.40 -6.01 -1.77
C SER A 48 15.30 -7.02 -2.14
N GLU A 49 15.31 -8.19 -1.52
CA GLU A 49 14.25 -9.20 -1.68
C GLU A 49 12.92 -8.71 -1.12
N SER A 50 12.92 -8.08 0.05
CA SER A 50 11.70 -7.52 0.65
C SER A 50 11.12 -6.41 -0.21
N LEU A 51 11.98 -5.53 -0.74
CA LEU A 51 11.57 -4.49 -1.69
C LEU A 51 11.01 -5.07 -2.98
N ALA A 52 11.60 -6.14 -3.51
CA ALA A 52 11.15 -6.78 -4.75
C ALA A 52 9.76 -7.43 -4.63
N ARG A 53 9.33 -7.80 -3.41
CA ARG A 53 7.97 -8.31 -3.17
C ARG A 53 6.90 -7.22 -3.12
N LEU A 54 7.29 -5.97 -2.85
CA LEU A 54 6.34 -4.87 -2.80
C LEU A 54 5.93 -4.50 -4.23
N THR A 55 4.64 -4.66 -4.51
CA THR A 55 4.09 -4.29 -5.83
C THR A 55 4.19 -2.77 -6.05
N HIS A 56 3.94 -1.98 -5.01
CA HIS A 56 4.07 -0.52 -5.02
C HIS A 56 4.64 0.00 -3.72
N TYR A 57 5.54 0.97 -3.83
CA TYR A 57 6.02 1.76 -2.71
C TYR A 57 6.31 3.20 -3.14
N ALA A 58 6.33 4.11 -2.18
CA ALA A 58 6.55 5.54 -2.39
C ALA A 58 7.37 6.14 -1.24
N GLU A 59 8.12 7.20 -1.49
CA GLU A 59 8.88 7.88 -0.43
C GLU A 59 7.98 8.77 0.45
N ASN A 60 6.85 9.22 -0.10
CA ASN A 60 5.92 10.13 0.55
C ASN A 60 4.55 10.09 -0.15
N LEU A 61 3.54 10.75 0.43
CA LEU A 61 2.19 10.80 -0.13
C LEU A 61 2.10 11.54 -1.49
N HIS A 62 3.01 12.46 -1.78
CA HIS A 62 3.04 13.12 -3.08
C HIS A 62 3.41 12.13 -4.19
N ASP A 63 4.36 11.23 -3.93
CA ASP A 63 4.73 10.15 -4.87
C ASP A 63 3.61 9.12 -5.03
N VAL A 64 2.78 8.90 -4.00
CA VAL A 64 1.57 8.06 -4.11
C VAL A 64 0.60 8.63 -5.14
N ILE A 65 0.40 9.95 -5.18
CA ILE A 65 -0.48 10.59 -6.18
C ILE A 65 0.00 10.25 -7.60
N GLN A 66 1.31 10.22 -7.83
CA GLN A 66 1.88 9.86 -9.14
C GLN A 66 1.59 8.39 -9.49
N ILE A 67 1.60 7.48 -8.51
CA ILE A 67 1.22 6.08 -8.71
C ILE A 67 -0.25 5.99 -9.08
N LEU A 68 -1.14 6.63 -8.31
CA LEU A 68 -2.59 6.60 -8.55
C LEU A 68 -2.98 7.21 -9.90
N ASN A 69 -2.32 8.31 -10.29
CA ASN A 69 -2.54 8.94 -11.58
C ASN A 69 -2.17 8.05 -12.77
N ARG A 70 -1.33 7.01 -12.60
CA ARG A 70 -1.06 6.03 -13.67
C ARG A 70 -2.13 4.94 -13.77
N TYR A 71 -2.86 4.69 -12.68
CA TYR A 71 -3.85 3.62 -12.58
C TYR A 71 -5.25 4.02 -13.06
N TYR A 72 -5.59 5.29 -12.90
CA TYR A 72 -6.96 5.80 -13.12
C TYR A 72 -7.05 6.84 -14.25
N GLN A 73 -6.16 6.75 -15.25
CA GLN A 73 -6.33 7.51 -16.51
C GLN A 73 -7.35 6.85 -17.42
#